data_AF-A0A819PVQ4-F1
#
_entry.id   AF-A0A819PVQ4-F1
#
_cell.length_a   1.000
_cell.length_b   1.000
_cell.length_c   1.000
_cell.angle_alpha   90.00
_cell.angle_beta   90.00
_cell.angle_gamma   90.00
#
_symmetry.space_group_name_H-M   'P 1'
#
loop_
_entity.id
_entity.type
_entity.pdbx_description
1 polymer ?
#
loop_
_entity_poly.entity_id
_entity_poly.type
_entity_poly.pdbx_seq_one_letter_code
_entity_poly.pdbx_strand_id
1 'polypeptide(L)'
;MLHQQTFASTGDDEMLFDDTTPITFGENKKSNCKVNKNDLSTQYSNDDKLSTLFNTTGREKNSTGPLKQWLFEHQHHPYPNETDKQELMEKTKMSLSQITVWFTNARVKMRKENKLPLNIYAKKKKKKQQDDSFHLDDTLSPPHSTQNFSFNELSTSFDNEYISDGNHDDTFTSTNVMICPSSEKHIVLAYSCLKIEQLIEIQRLALLFPDQIKLSNCVDKHTTHLIVGNEEKPLLCPLTIKVFQAIARHLFVLTYRWIIECLKQNLIIDEVSFEIRGDLPFGEYHDGMRNSRLSKHKNLFQYCQFFILCEGCQEKMSKTELASLITLCNGTILNTLPTTTPNDSSILTIVLCDKIFPFNSLDQQQLFETSRSNGVNYISPEWVLESIVQFSLQPFDTYEEKF
;
A
#
# COMPACT_ATOMS: atom_id res chain seq x y z
N MET A 1 19.49 41.17 30.70
CA MET A 1 18.60 39.99 30.75
C MET A 1 18.23 39.66 29.31
N LEU A 2 19.06 38.95 28.54
CA LEU A 2 19.19 37.48 28.50
C LEU A 2 17.82 36.78 28.56
N HIS A 3 17.28 36.45 27.38
CA HIS A 3 17.01 35.05 26.97
C HIS A 3 16.96 35.01 25.43
N GLN A 4 18.11 34.68 24.84
CA GLN A 4 18.17 34.11 23.49
C GLN A 4 17.68 32.66 23.60
N GLN A 5 16.66 32.28 22.82
CA GLN A 5 16.46 30.87 22.49
C GLN A 5 17.08 30.64 21.11
N THR A 6 18.19 29.93 21.17
CA THR A 6 18.98 29.39 20.07
C THR A 6 18.15 28.41 19.26
N PHE A 7 17.97 28.69 17.97
CA PHE A 7 17.62 27.68 16.98
C PHE A 7 18.81 26.72 16.83
N ALA A 8 18.72 25.57 17.47
CA ALA A 8 19.62 24.46 17.19
C ALA A 8 19.27 23.89 15.81
N SER A 9 20.11 24.19 14.84
CA SER A 9 20.29 23.42 13.62
C SER A 9 20.79 22.03 14.01
N THR A 10 19.91 21.04 14.01
CA THR A 10 20.29 19.63 13.81
C THR A 10 19.75 19.23 12.47
N GLY A 11 20.67 19.04 11.53
CA GLY A 11 20.36 18.46 10.24
C GLY A 11 19.94 17.02 10.45
N ASP A 12 18.84 16.68 9.79
CA ASP A 12 18.49 15.33 9.35
C ASP A 12 17.71 15.56 8.04
N ASP A 13 18.45 15.68 6.94
CA ASP A 13 17.92 15.37 5.60
C ASP A 13 17.71 13.85 5.56
N GLU A 14 16.72 13.34 6.32
CA GLU A 14 16.26 11.97 6.20
C GLU A 14 15.50 11.85 4.88
N MET A 15 16.10 11.07 3.99
CA MET A 15 15.50 10.63 2.74
C MET A 15 14.27 9.76 3.02
N LEU A 16 13.12 10.39 3.25
CA LEU A 16 11.79 9.78 3.06
C LEU A 16 11.74 9.21 1.64
N PHE A 17 11.73 7.88 1.46
CA PHE A 17 11.04 7.11 0.40
C PHE A 17 11.50 5.64 0.35
N ASP A 18 11.42 4.89 1.46
CA ASP A 18 11.56 3.41 1.43
C ASP A 18 10.30 2.68 1.95
N ASP A 19 9.59 3.26 2.93
CA ASP A 19 8.43 2.63 3.60
C ASP A 19 7.17 2.45 2.74
N THR A 20 7.13 3.02 1.53
CA THR A 20 5.97 2.92 0.61
C THR A 20 6.14 1.83 -0.44
N THR A 21 7.30 1.18 -0.48
CA THR A 21 7.62 0.16 -1.48
C THR A 21 6.98 -1.16 -1.09
N PRO A 22 6.15 -1.80 -1.95
CA PRO A 22 5.56 -3.08 -1.61
C PRO A 22 6.64 -4.16 -1.42
N ILE A 23 6.48 -4.95 -0.35
CA ILE A 23 7.23 -6.17 -0.10
C ILE A 23 6.77 -7.20 -1.14
N THR A 24 7.75 -7.75 -1.85
CA THR A 24 7.54 -8.80 -2.85
C THR A 24 7.58 -10.14 -2.14
N PHE A 25 6.73 -11.07 -2.54
CA PHE A 25 6.73 -12.44 -2.03
C PHE A 25 7.10 -13.37 -3.18
N GLY A 26 7.90 -14.40 -2.90
CA GLY A 26 8.24 -15.40 -3.91
C GLY A 26 6.99 -16.16 -4.36
N GLU A 27 6.87 -16.47 -5.65
CA GLU A 27 5.75 -17.25 -6.19
C GLU A 27 5.70 -18.64 -5.53
N ASN A 28 4.89 -18.80 -4.49
CA ASN A 28 4.51 -20.12 -3.99
C ASN A 28 3.48 -20.72 -4.95
N LYS A 29 3.92 -21.71 -5.74
CA LYS A 29 3.07 -22.52 -6.62
C LYS A 29 1.85 -23.05 -5.86
N LYS A 30 0.67 -22.48 -6.12
CA LYS A 30 -0.63 -23.17 -6.12
C LYS A 30 -1.74 -22.24 -6.63
N SER A 31 -1.89 -22.21 -7.95
CA SER A 31 -3.22 -22.08 -8.58
C SER A 31 -3.21 -22.92 -9.85
N ASN A 32 -3.87 -24.08 -9.76
CA ASN A 32 -3.99 -25.02 -10.84
C ASN A 32 -5.26 -24.68 -11.63
N CYS A 33 -5.13 -23.82 -12.65
CA CYS A 33 -6.19 -23.61 -13.63
C CYS A 33 -5.66 -24.03 -15.01
N LYS A 34 -6.01 -25.26 -15.42
CA LYS A 34 -5.76 -25.77 -16.77
C LYS A 34 -6.62 -24.97 -17.76
N VAL A 35 -5.97 -24.28 -18.70
CA VAL A 35 -6.62 -23.82 -19.94
C VAL A 35 -6.04 -24.63 -21.09
N ASN A 36 -6.91 -25.35 -21.79
CA ASN A 36 -6.60 -26.12 -22.98
C ASN A 36 -6.06 -25.21 -24.08
N LYS A 37 -4.93 -25.60 -24.67
CA LYS A 37 -4.48 -25.09 -25.97
C LYS A 37 -5.28 -25.78 -27.06
N ASN A 38 -5.96 -25.00 -27.89
CA ASN A 38 -6.22 -25.24 -29.31
C ASN A 38 -6.93 -23.99 -29.87
N ASP A 39 -6.23 -23.15 -30.61
CA ASP A 39 -6.33 -23.15 -32.08
C ASP A 39 -5.54 -21.99 -32.69
N LEU A 40 -4.82 -22.33 -33.75
CA LEU A 40 -4.07 -21.43 -34.61
C LEU A 40 -4.99 -20.95 -35.75
N SER A 41 -4.61 -19.80 -36.31
CA SER A 41 -5.02 -19.21 -37.60
C SER A 41 -6.10 -18.14 -37.53
N THR A 42 -5.71 -16.89 -37.82
CA THR A 42 -6.01 -16.23 -39.10
C THR A 42 -5.08 -15.01 -39.22
N GLN A 43 -4.15 -15.05 -40.19
CA GLN A 43 -3.43 -13.86 -40.65
C GLN A 43 -4.24 -13.18 -41.77
N TYR A 44 -3.98 -11.88 -41.94
CA TYR A 44 -4.31 -10.97 -43.05
C TYR A 44 -5.32 -9.86 -42.75
N SER A 45 -4.91 -8.67 -43.23
CA SER A 45 -5.61 -7.37 -43.29
C SER A 45 -5.43 -6.44 -42.09
N ASN A 46 -4.23 -5.87 -41.93
CA ASN A 46 -4.08 -4.59 -41.20
C ASN A 46 -2.97 -3.66 -41.77
N ASP A 47 -2.34 -4.00 -42.89
CA ASP A 47 -1.20 -3.22 -43.42
C ASP A 47 -1.55 -1.78 -43.87
N ASP A 48 -2.82 -1.50 -44.18
CA ASP A 48 -3.23 -0.16 -44.65
C ASP A 48 -3.43 0.88 -43.53
N LYS A 49 -3.48 0.47 -42.24
CA LYS A 49 -3.55 1.41 -41.11
C LYS A 49 -2.19 1.82 -40.54
N LEU A 50 -1.13 1.07 -40.87
CA LEU A 50 0.23 1.30 -40.35
C LEU A 50 1.03 2.35 -41.15
N SER A 51 0.64 2.61 -42.40
CA SER A 51 1.35 3.54 -43.29
C SER A 51 1.08 5.01 -42.97
N THR A 52 -0.08 5.36 -42.43
CA THR A 52 -0.49 6.75 -42.18
C THR A 52 0.10 7.35 -40.89
N LEU A 53 0.60 6.53 -39.96
CA LEU A 53 1.05 7.01 -38.63
C LEU A 53 2.55 7.32 -38.51
N PHE A 54 3.39 6.90 -39.48
CA PHE A 54 4.84 7.02 -39.33
C PHE A 54 5.56 7.38 -40.63
N ASN A 55 5.52 8.66 -40.99
CA ASN A 55 6.53 9.23 -41.91
C ASN A 55 7.89 9.26 -41.20
N THR A 56 8.84 8.43 -41.63
CA THR A 56 10.26 8.82 -41.69
C THR A 56 11.06 7.88 -42.60
N THR A 57 11.83 8.53 -43.47
CA THR A 57 12.92 8.14 -44.35
C THR A 57 13.90 7.09 -43.81
N GLY A 58 14.21 6.11 -44.66
CA GLY A 58 15.58 5.63 -44.92
C GLY A 58 16.43 5.03 -43.78
N ARG A 59 16.06 3.84 -43.26
CA ARG A 59 17.01 2.75 -42.93
C ARG A 59 16.27 1.42 -42.71
N GLU A 60 16.63 0.43 -43.53
CA GLU A 60 16.30 -1.02 -43.51
C GLU A 60 14.93 -1.44 -42.93
N LYS A 61 13.98 -1.70 -43.84
CA LYS A 61 12.57 -2.00 -43.55
C LYS A 61 12.28 -3.42 -43.02
N ASN A 62 13.25 -4.29 -42.79
CA ASN A 62 12.97 -5.71 -42.51
C ASN A 62 13.25 -6.18 -41.07
N SER A 63 14.10 -5.48 -40.30
CA SER A 63 14.50 -5.95 -38.95
C SER A 63 13.62 -5.41 -37.81
N THR A 64 12.89 -4.31 -38.02
CA THR A 64 12.10 -3.65 -36.95
C THR A 64 10.60 -3.95 -36.99
N GLY A 65 10.12 -4.74 -37.95
CA GLY A 65 8.71 -5.13 -38.07
C GLY A 65 8.16 -5.81 -36.80
N PRO A 66 8.82 -6.87 -36.28
CA PRO A 66 8.40 -7.52 -35.04
C PRO A 66 8.37 -6.58 -33.83
N LEU A 67 9.32 -5.63 -33.75
CA LEU A 67 9.38 -4.67 -32.65
C LEU A 67 8.19 -3.68 -32.69
N LYS A 68 7.80 -3.23 -33.89
CA LYS A 68 6.64 -2.35 -34.08
C LYS A 68 5.33 -3.06 -33.78
N GLN A 69 5.21 -4.33 -34.20
CA GLN A 69 4.03 -5.14 -33.92
C GLN A 69 3.85 -5.35 -32.41
N TRP A 70 4.91 -5.78 -31.72
CA TRP A 70 4.89 -5.94 -30.27
C TRP A 70 4.56 -4.62 -29.56
N LEU A 71 5.15 -3.50 -30.01
CA LEU A 71 4.88 -2.18 -29.44
C LEU A 71 3.42 -1.75 -29.60
N PHE A 72 2.78 -2.10 -30.73
CA PHE A 72 1.37 -1.81 -30.96
C PHE A 72 0.47 -2.63 -30.03
N GLU A 73 0.76 -3.93 -29.89
CA GLU A 73 0.06 -4.82 -28.96
C GLU A 73 0.22 -4.37 -27.49
N HIS A 74 1.34 -3.73 -27.17
CA HIS A 74 1.70 -3.27 -25.83
C HIS A 74 1.75 -1.73 -25.71
N GLN A 75 0.87 -1.02 -26.43
CA GLN A 75 0.89 0.44 -26.48
C GLN A 75 0.69 1.13 -25.11
N HIS A 76 0.01 0.47 -24.17
CA HIS A 76 -0.27 1.00 -22.82
C HIS A 76 0.87 0.71 -21.83
N HIS A 77 1.67 -0.32 -22.08
CA HIS A 77 2.85 -0.67 -21.28
C HIS A 77 4.00 -1.17 -22.18
N PRO A 78 4.70 -0.25 -22.90
CA PRO A 78 5.71 -0.61 -23.89
C PRO A 78 7.06 -0.99 -23.26
N TYR A 79 7.06 -1.88 -22.28
CA TYR A 79 8.22 -2.33 -21.51
C TYR A 79 8.33 -3.85 -21.64
N PRO A 80 9.07 -4.36 -22.64
CA PRO A 80 9.22 -5.81 -22.82
C PRO A 80 9.95 -6.40 -21.61
N ASN A 81 9.40 -7.47 -21.06
CA ASN A 81 10.04 -8.24 -20.00
C ASN A 81 11.22 -9.07 -20.57
N GLU A 82 11.93 -9.83 -19.73
CA GLU A 82 13.13 -10.54 -20.19
C GLU A 82 12.82 -11.64 -21.21
N THR A 83 11.66 -12.30 -21.09
CA THR A 83 11.17 -13.29 -22.05
C THR A 83 10.78 -12.65 -23.38
N ASP A 84 10.07 -11.52 -23.35
CA ASP A 84 9.69 -10.76 -24.55
C ASP A 84 10.93 -10.28 -25.31
N LYS A 85 11.94 -9.80 -24.58
CA LYS A 85 13.21 -9.38 -25.19
C LYS A 85 13.91 -10.54 -25.89
N GLN A 86 13.97 -11.72 -25.28
CA GLN A 86 14.56 -12.92 -25.89
C GLN A 86 13.81 -13.33 -27.17
N GLU A 87 12.48 -13.35 -27.12
CA GLU A 87 11.66 -13.67 -28.31
C GLU A 87 11.87 -12.65 -29.44
N LEU A 88 11.98 -11.36 -29.09
CA LEU A 88 12.24 -10.30 -30.06
C LEU A 88 13.67 -10.39 -30.62
N MET A 89 14.67 -10.83 -29.86
CA MET A 89 16.02 -11.12 -30.37
C MET A 89 15.98 -12.22 -31.43
N GLU A 90 15.24 -13.29 -31.16
CA GLU A 90 15.13 -14.42 -32.10
C GLU A 90 14.44 -14.02 -33.41
N LYS A 91 13.39 -13.20 -33.32
CA LYS A 91 12.59 -12.73 -34.46
C LYS A 91 13.28 -11.65 -35.30
N THR A 92 14.06 -10.77 -34.68
CA THR A 92 14.69 -9.61 -35.36
C THR A 92 16.16 -9.83 -35.70
N LYS A 93 16.78 -10.86 -35.12
CA LYS A 93 18.23 -11.13 -35.14
C LYS A 93 19.08 -9.96 -34.61
N MET A 94 18.48 -9.11 -33.77
CA MET A 94 19.16 -8.02 -33.08
C MET A 94 19.67 -8.49 -31.72
N SER A 95 20.73 -7.86 -31.21
CA SER A 95 21.21 -8.12 -29.85
C SER A 95 20.28 -7.51 -28.80
N LEU A 96 20.32 -8.04 -27.57
CA LEU A 96 19.54 -7.55 -26.43
C LEU A 96 19.70 -6.03 -26.21
N SER A 97 20.93 -5.56 -26.35
CA SER A 97 21.28 -4.13 -26.24
C SER A 97 20.59 -3.30 -27.32
N GLN A 98 20.61 -3.76 -28.58
CA GLN A 98 19.95 -3.06 -29.69
C GLN A 98 18.44 -2.99 -29.51
N ILE A 99 17.81 -4.05 -29.00
CA ILE A 99 16.37 -4.08 -28.69
C ILE A 99 16.03 -3.13 -27.54
N THR A 100 16.82 -3.14 -26.47
CA THR A 100 16.64 -2.25 -25.32
C THR A 100 16.73 -0.77 -25.73
N VAL A 101 17.71 -0.44 -26.57
CA VAL A 101 17.88 0.90 -27.13
C VAL A 101 16.71 1.26 -28.05
N TRP A 102 16.24 0.32 -28.87
CA TRP A 102 15.11 0.54 -29.78
C TRP A 102 13.83 0.89 -29.01
N PHE A 103 13.46 0.12 -27.97
CA PHE A 103 12.27 0.40 -27.16
C PHE A 103 12.40 1.68 -26.33
N THR A 104 13.61 2.05 -25.93
CA THR A 104 13.85 3.35 -25.28
C THR A 104 13.57 4.49 -26.24
N ASN A 105 14.08 4.43 -27.47
CA ASN A 105 13.84 5.44 -28.48
C ASN A 105 12.37 5.47 -28.94
N ALA A 106 11.73 4.31 -29.07
CA ALA A 106 10.32 4.21 -29.42
C ALA A 106 9.41 4.88 -28.37
N ARG A 107 9.67 4.65 -27.08
CA ARG A 107 8.94 5.33 -25.99
C ARG A 107 9.17 6.84 -26.00
N VAL A 108 10.40 7.30 -26.23
CA VAL A 108 10.70 8.74 -26.37
C VAL A 108 9.93 9.35 -27.55
N LYS A 109 9.83 8.64 -28.68
CA LYS A 109 9.07 9.08 -29.85
C LYS A 109 7.57 9.16 -29.55
N MET A 110 6.98 8.15 -28.93
CA MET A 110 5.56 8.16 -28.58
C MET A 110 5.22 9.23 -27.53
N ARG A 111 6.12 9.57 -26.60
CA ARG A 111 5.95 10.72 -25.68
C ARG A 111 5.90 12.05 -26.42
N LYS A 112 6.75 12.23 -27.44
CA LYS A 112 6.77 13.46 -28.25
C LYS A 112 5.53 13.61 -29.14
N GLU A 113 4.93 12.49 -29.56
CA GLU A 113 3.69 12.48 -30.35
C GLU A 113 2.41 12.50 -29.50
N ASN A 114 2.50 12.64 -28.16
CA ASN A 114 1.38 12.53 -27.22
C ASN A 114 0.58 11.22 -27.33
N LYS A 115 1.20 10.16 -27.86
CA LYS A 115 0.61 8.82 -28.06
C LYS A 115 1.00 7.79 -26.98
N LEU A 116 1.77 8.20 -25.97
CA LEU A 116 1.94 7.44 -24.73
C LEU A 116 1.24 8.18 -23.58
N PRO A 117 0.65 7.46 -22.61
CA PRO A 117 0.19 8.05 -21.36
C PRO A 117 1.38 8.77 -20.71
N LEU A 118 1.21 10.07 -20.46
CA LEU A 118 2.23 10.88 -19.80
C LEU A 118 2.40 10.38 -18.36
N ASN A 119 3.60 9.88 -18.03
CA ASN A 119 4.50 10.52 -17.04
C ASN A 119 5.71 9.64 -16.75
N ILE A 120 6.90 10.03 -17.22
CA ILE A 120 8.20 9.65 -16.62
C ILE A 120 9.19 10.82 -16.83
N TYR A 121 9.48 11.54 -15.74
CA TYR A 121 10.52 12.56 -15.52
C TYR A 121 10.53 13.81 -16.43
N ALA A 122 9.84 14.87 -15.98
CA ALA A 122 10.24 16.25 -16.25
C ALA A 122 10.09 17.10 -14.99
N LYS A 123 11.19 17.35 -14.27
CA LYS A 123 11.40 18.59 -13.50
C LYS A 123 12.87 18.69 -13.07
N LYS A 124 13.67 19.43 -13.83
CA LYS A 124 14.66 20.33 -13.23
C LYS A 124 14.64 21.67 -13.97
N LYS A 125 14.52 22.72 -13.13
CA LYS A 125 14.68 24.16 -13.34
C LYS A 125 13.48 24.96 -13.90
N LYS A 126 12.74 25.59 -12.99
CA LYS A 126 12.19 26.95 -13.17
C LYS A 126 13.18 27.96 -12.58
N LYS A 127 13.54 28.98 -13.38
CA LYS A 127 13.53 30.43 -13.09
C LYS A 127 14.70 31.16 -13.75
N LYS A 128 14.35 32.10 -14.64
CA LYS A 128 14.84 33.48 -14.54
C LYS A 128 13.62 34.39 -14.71
N GLN A 129 13.42 35.24 -13.71
CA GLN A 129 12.60 36.44 -13.79
C GLN A 129 13.21 37.37 -14.84
N GLN A 130 12.37 38.15 -15.53
CA GLN A 130 12.65 39.57 -15.66
C GLN A 130 11.35 40.36 -15.79
N ASP A 131 11.43 41.55 -15.22
CA ASP A 131 10.45 42.62 -15.06
C ASP A 131 9.59 42.92 -16.29
N ASP A 132 8.34 43.33 -16.05
CA ASP A 132 7.90 44.66 -16.48
C ASP A 132 6.67 45.12 -15.69
N SER A 133 6.74 46.39 -15.32
CA SER A 133 5.74 47.20 -14.63
C SER A 133 4.50 47.42 -15.49
N PHE A 134 3.31 47.55 -14.87
CA PHE A 134 2.37 48.61 -15.19
C PHE A 134 1.35 48.80 -14.06
N HIS A 135 1.25 50.05 -13.61
CA HIS A 135 0.36 50.60 -12.61
C HIS A 135 -0.98 50.96 -13.26
N LEU A 136 -2.10 50.87 -12.53
CA LEU A 136 -3.11 51.93 -12.40
C LEU A 136 -4.23 51.49 -11.42
N ASP A 137 -4.47 52.40 -10.48
CA ASP A 137 -5.61 52.59 -9.56
C ASP A 137 -6.98 52.20 -10.14
N ASP A 138 -7.92 51.75 -9.30
CA ASP A 138 -8.78 52.69 -8.56
C ASP A 138 -9.70 52.01 -7.52
N THR A 139 -9.58 52.55 -6.31
CA THR A 139 -10.53 52.80 -5.23
C THR A 139 -12.00 52.24 -5.23
N LEU A 140 -12.44 51.96 -3.99
CA LEU A 140 -13.77 52.16 -3.37
C LEU A 140 -14.53 50.91 -2.87
N SER A 141 -14.70 50.89 -1.55
CA SER A 141 -15.79 50.28 -0.78
C SER A 141 -16.26 51.34 0.23
N PRO A 142 -17.33 51.14 1.02
CA PRO A 142 -18.73 50.75 0.76
C PRO A 142 -19.67 51.88 1.32
N PRO A 143 -21.00 51.71 1.58
CA PRO A 143 -21.43 51.22 2.91
C PRO A 143 -22.85 50.59 3.08
N HIS A 144 -22.98 49.83 4.17
CA HIS A 144 -24.09 49.66 5.16
C HIS A 144 -25.59 49.55 4.78
N SER A 145 -26.27 48.53 5.34
CA SER A 145 -27.28 48.62 6.45
C SER A 145 -28.02 47.28 6.65
N THR A 146 -27.84 46.57 7.79
CA THR A 146 -28.73 46.45 8.99
C THR A 146 -30.21 46.14 8.74
N GLN A 147 -30.70 45.01 9.28
CA GLN A 147 -31.78 44.97 10.29
C GLN A 147 -32.01 43.57 10.90
N ASN A 148 -32.34 43.59 12.21
CA ASN A 148 -32.56 42.51 13.16
C ASN A 148 -33.93 41.84 12.99
N PHE A 149 -34.09 40.61 13.48
CA PHE A 149 -35.22 40.23 14.36
C PHE A 149 -34.83 39.05 15.27
N SER A 150 -35.10 39.21 16.57
CA SER A 150 -35.01 38.19 17.63
C SER A 150 -36.40 38.11 18.28
N PHE A 151 -36.88 36.90 18.62
CA PHE A 151 -37.73 36.69 19.79
C PHE A 151 -37.80 35.21 20.25
N ASN A 152 -37.24 34.99 21.44
CA ASN A 152 -37.59 34.15 22.61
C ASN A 152 -38.16 32.72 22.51
N GLU A 153 -37.39 31.80 23.12
CA GLU A 153 -37.70 30.94 24.28
C GLU A 153 -39.12 30.42 24.53
N LEU A 154 -39.23 29.09 24.72
CA LEU A 154 -39.86 28.47 25.88
C LEU A 154 -39.41 27.00 26.04
N SER A 155 -39.00 26.68 27.27
CA SER A 155 -38.60 25.38 27.78
C SER A 155 -39.79 24.66 28.42
N THR A 156 -39.87 23.34 28.29
CA THR A 156 -40.53 22.45 29.26
C THR A 156 -39.91 21.05 29.23
N SER A 157 -39.38 20.65 30.39
CA SER A 157 -39.05 19.28 30.83
C SER A 157 -40.29 18.38 30.92
N PHE A 158 -40.15 17.05 30.77
CA PHE A 158 -40.63 16.02 31.72
C PHE A 158 -40.30 14.59 31.23
N ASP A 159 -40.07 13.72 32.20
CA ASP A 159 -39.52 12.36 32.12
C ASP A 159 -40.53 11.24 31.75
N ASN A 160 -39.94 10.07 31.45
CA ASN A 160 -40.38 8.68 31.76
C ASN A 160 -41.19 7.83 30.75
N GLU A 161 -40.55 6.69 30.43
CA GLU A 161 -41.02 5.29 30.29
C GLU A 161 -42.45 4.97 29.80
N TYR A 162 -42.56 4.17 28.73
CA TYR A 162 -43.14 2.81 28.80
C TYR A 162 -42.96 1.99 27.50
N ILE A 163 -42.84 0.68 27.66
CA ILE A 163 -42.79 -0.39 26.65
C ILE A 163 -44.19 -0.69 26.09
N SER A 164 -44.34 -0.94 24.77
CA SER A 164 -45.13 -2.08 24.23
C SER A 164 -45.12 -2.15 22.69
N ASP A 165 -45.13 -3.39 22.20
CA ASP A 165 -45.06 -3.88 20.83
C ASP A 165 -46.25 -3.53 19.92
N GLY A 166 -46.00 -3.54 18.60
CA GLY A 166 -46.88 -4.26 17.65
C GLY A 166 -47.51 -3.51 16.47
N ASN A 167 -46.91 -3.75 15.29
CA ASN A 167 -47.50 -3.92 13.93
C ASN A 167 -47.72 -2.74 12.95
N HIS A 168 -46.99 -2.85 11.81
CA HIS A 168 -47.25 -2.59 10.36
C HIS A 168 -48.24 -1.47 9.93
N ASP A 169 -48.05 -0.68 8.86
CA ASP A 169 -47.31 -0.85 7.59
C ASP A 169 -47.11 0.53 6.88
N ASP A 170 -46.25 0.52 5.86
CA ASP A 170 -46.18 1.39 4.67
C ASP A 170 -45.46 2.77 4.61
N THR A 171 -44.63 2.85 3.56
CA THR A 171 -44.22 4.00 2.72
C THR A 171 -43.05 4.94 3.12
N PHE A 172 -41.88 4.56 2.60
CA PHE A 172 -40.88 5.37 1.86
C PHE A 172 -40.94 6.91 1.96
N THR A 173 -40.09 7.51 2.81
CA THR A 173 -39.54 8.85 2.60
C THR A 173 -38.07 8.93 3.00
N SER A 174 -37.32 9.60 2.14
CA SER A 174 -35.88 9.88 2.20
C SER A 174 -35.37 10.50 3.51
N THR A 175 -34.06 10.35 3.66
CA THR A 175 -33.13 11.14 4.50
C THR A 175 -33.29 11.04 6.02
N ASN A 176 -32.53 10.14 6.61
CA ASN A 176 -31.92 10.35 7.93
C ASN A 176 -30.53 9.71 7.93
N VAL A 177 -29.53 10.48 7.54
CA VAL A 177 -28.15 10.23 7.95
C VAL A 177 -28.16 10.35 9.47
N MET A 178 -27.98 9.23 10.17
CA MET A 178 -27.72 9.21 11.61
C MET A 178 -26.46 10.03 11.85
N ILE A 179 -26.64 11.29 12.25
CA ILE A 179 -25.57 12.08 12.84
C ILE A 179 -25.42 11.55 14.26
N CYS A 180 -24.40 10.72 14.48
CA CYS A 180 -24.02 10.29 15.83
C CYS A 180 -23.64 11.52 16.69
N PRO A 181 -24.14 11.62 17.93
CA PRO A 181 -23.77 12.71 18.82
C PRO A 181 -22.29 12.63 19.21
N SER A 182 -21.66 13.79 19.16
CA SER A 182 -20.25 14.10 19.34
C SER A 182 -19.65 13.61 20.66
N SER A 183 -18.95 12.48 20.63
CA SER A 183 -17.56 12.46 21.09
C SER A 183 -16.72 12.69 19.83
N GLU A 184 -16.11 13.87 19.67
CA GLU A 184 -15.34 14.17 18.45
C GLU A 184 -14.31 13.07 18.19
N LYS A 185 -14.55 12.26 17.14
CA LYS A 185 -13.63 11.20 16.73
C LYS A 185 -12.33 11.86 16.29
N HIS A 186 -11.30 11.80 17.12
CA HIS A 186 -9.99 12.31 16.77
C HIS A 186 -9.24 11.27 15.92
N ILE A 187 -9.15 11.54 14.63
CA ILE A 187 -8.53 10.71 13.59
C ILE A 187 -7.09 11.20 13.34
N VAL A 188 -6.14 10.30 13.50
CA VAL A 188 -4.75 10.46 12.99
C VAL A 188 -4.57 9.56 11.77
N LEU A 189 -4.39 10.18 10.60
CA LEU A 189 -4.23 9.53 9.30
C LEU A 189 -2.76 9.39 8.93
N ALA A 190 -2.32 8.15 8.78
CA ALA A 190 -1.15 7.80 7.98
C ALA A 190 -1.57 7.38 6.57
N TYR A 191 -0.61 7.34 5.64
CA TYR A 191 -0.87 6.93 4.26
C TYR A 191 0.29 6.12 3.65
N SER A 192 -0.05 5.27 2.68
CA SER A 192 0.89 4.43 1.92
C SER A 192 0.43 4.22 0.46
N CYS A 193 1.39 4.06 -0.46
CA CYS A 193 1.15 3.79 -1.89
C CYS A 193 0.21 4.78 -2.62
N LEU A 194 0.20 6.06 -2.24
CA LEU A 194 -0.64 7.09 -2.87
C LEU A 194 0.15 7.95 -3.87
N LYS A 195 -0.55 8.41 -4.92
CA LYS A 195 -0.05 9.42 -5.84
C LYS A 195 -0.12 10.82 -5.25
N ILE A 196 0.64 11.75 -5.83
CA ILE A 196 0.71 13.16 -5.37
C ILE A 196 -0.68 13.82 -5.41
N GLU A 197 -1.47 13.55 -6.45
CA GLU A 197 -2.83 14.08 -6.59
C GLU A 197 -3.72 13.63 -5.43
N GLN A 198 -3.55 12.39 -4.97
CA GLN A 198 -4.30 11.83 -3.85
C GLN A 198 -3.87 12.40 -2.50
N LEU A 199 -2.57 12.66 -2.33
CA LEU A 199 -2.05 13.34 -1.14
C LEU A 199 -2.58 14.76 -0.99
N ILE A 200 -2.77 15.48 -2.11
CA ILE A 200 -3.39 16.82 -2.10
C ILE A 200 -4.82 16.73 -1.55
N GLU A 201 -5.57 15.69 -1.89
CA GLU A 201 -6.95 15.52 -1.41
C GLU A 201 -7.01 15.10 0.07
N ILE A 202 -6.07 14.29 0.55
CA ILE A 202 -5.92 14.01 1.99
C ILE A 202 -5.62 15.30 2.76
N GLN A 203 -4.73 16.16 2.24
CA GLN A 203 -4.43 17.45 2.85
C GLN A 203 -5.66 18.37 2.87
N ARG A 204 -6.45 18.40 1.79
CA ARG A 204 -7.72 19.13 1.75
C ARG A 204 -8.69 18.63 2.81
N LEU A 205 -8.81 17.31 2.99
CA LEU A 205 -9.70 16.75 4.00
C LEU A 205 -9.26 17.14 5.42
N ALA A 206 -7.96 17.10 5.73
CA ALA A 206 -7.44 17.53 7.02
C ALA A 206 -7.69 19.03 7.29
N LEU A 207 -7.57 19.88 6.26
CA LEU A 207 -7.88 21.31 6.37
C LEU A 207 -9.38 21.58 6.55
N LEU A 208 -10.25 20.71 6.04
CA LEU A 208 -11.69 20.81 6.18
C LEU A 208 -12.17 20.41 7.59
N PHE A 209 -11.42 19.52 8.26
CA PHE A 209 -11.73 19.01 9.60
C PHE A 209 -10.52 19.13 10.55
N PRO A 210 -10.00 20.34 10.82
CA PRO A 210 -8.72 20.55 11.51
C PRO A 210 -8.70 20.03 12.97
N ASP A 211 -9.85 20.05 13.64
CA ASP A 211 -9.97 19.59 15.03
C ASP A 211 -10.15 18.06 15.13
N GLN A 212 -10.59 17.42 14.04
CA GLN A 212 -10.89 15.98 13.99
C GLN A 212 -9.84 15.16 13.24
N ILE A 213 -9.15 15.72 12.23
CA ILE A 213 -8.20 14.99 11.37
C ILE A 213 -6.80 15.60 11.47
N LYS A 214 -5.85 14.78 11.91
CA LYS A 214 -4.41 15.08 11.87
C LYS A 214 -3.69 14.13 10.93
N LEU A 215 -2.71 14.66 10.19
CA LEU A 215 -1.88 13.85 9.30
C LEU A 215 -0.60 13.43 10.00
N SER A 216 -0.18 12.18 9.75
CA SER A 216 1.08 11.61 10.19
C SER A 216 1.81 10.98 9.00
N ASN A 217 3.13 11.10 8.99
CA ASN A 217 3.97 10.45 7.98
C ASN A 217 4.38 9.02 8.38
N CYS A 218 4.18 8.64 9.65
CA CYS A 218 4.54 7.32 10.20
C CYS A 218 3.32 6.63 10.82
N VAL A 219 3.40 5.32 11.02
CA VAL A 219 2.40 4.52 11.75
C VAL A 219 2.90 4.27 13.17
N ASP A 220 2.43 5.09 14.10
CA ASP A 220 2.85 5.08 15.50
C ASP A 220 1.70 4.72 16.45
N LYS A 221 1.92 4.91 17.76
CA LYS A 221 0.91 4.63 18.81
C LYS A 221 -0.28 5.59 18.81
N HIS A 222 -0.20 6.70 18.10
CA HIS A 222 -1.26 7.72 17.99
C HIS A 222 -2.05 7.57 16.70
N THR A 223 -1.49 6.88 15.70
CA THR A 223 -2.12 6.61 14.42
C THR A 223 -3.38 5.76 14.61
N THR A 224 -4.46 6.13 13.93
CA THR A 224 -5.78 5.48 14.05
C THR A 224 -6.23 4.84 12.74
N HIS A 225 -5.78 5.41 11.62
CA HIS A 225 -6.21 5.06 10.28
C HIS A 225 -5.01 5.08 9.33
N LEU A 226 -4.95 4.08 8.46
CA LEU A 226 -4.02 4.03 7.33
C LEU A 226 -4.80 4.08 6.03
N ILE A 227 -4.52 5.08 5.19
CA ILE A 227 -5.06 5.15 3.83
C ILE A 227 -4.08 4.51 2.86
N VAL A 228 -4.57 3.54 2.07
CA VAL A 228 -3.75 2.83 1.08
C VAL A 228 -4.28 3.09 -0.33
N GLY A 229 -3.35 3.36 -1.25
CA GLY A 229 -3.64 3.48 -2.68
C GLY A 229 -3.48 2.16 -3.42
N ASN A 230 -4.50 1.81 -4.22
CA ASN A 230 -4.42 0.81 -5.27
C ASN A 230 -5.40 1.17 -6.39
N GLU A 231 -4.89 1.56 -7.56
CA GLU A 231 -5.75 1.98 -8.68
C GLU A 231 -6.38 0.81 -9.42
N GLU A 232 -5.68 -0.31 -9.53
CA GLU A 232 -6.13 -1.47 -10.30
C GLU A 232 -7.19 -2.26 -9.53
N LYS A 233 -6.97 -2.45 -8.22
CA LYS A 233 -7.85 -3.22 -7.35
C LYS A 233 -8.05 -2.50 -6.01
N PRO A 234 -9.02 -1.55 -5.92
CA PRO A 234 -9.14 -0.66 -4.76
C PRO A 234 -9.31 -1.35 -3.42
N LEU A 235 -9.97 -2.52 -3.36
CA LEU A 235 -10.19 -3.27 -2.13
C LEU A 235 -9.00 -4.17 -1.72
N LEU A 236 -7.93 -4.18 -2.51
CA LEU A 236 -6.69 -4.92 -2.21
C LEU A 236 -5.56 -3.95 -1.90
N CYS A 237 -4.74 -4.23 -0.90
CA CYS A 237 -3.55 -3.42 -0.62
C CYS A 237 -2.27 -4.06 -1.17
N PRO A 238 -1.34 -3.26 -1.70
CA PRO A 238 0.07 -3.62 -1.70
C PRO A 238 0.58 -3.74 -0.26
N LEU A 239 1.35 -4.78 0.04
CA LEU A 239 1.87 -5.03 1.38
C LEU A 239 3.13 -4.20 1.63
N THR A 240 3.01 -3.12 2.40
CA THR A 240 4.13 -2.24 2.84
C THR A 240 4.35 -2.37 4.34
N ILE A 241 5.51 -1.95 4.86
CA ILE A 241 5.77 -1.94 6.31
C ILE A 241 4.66 -1.21 7.09
N LYS A 242 4.14 -0.11 6.56
CA LYS A 242 3.01 0.63 7.15
C LYS A 242 1.75 -0.21 7.24
N VAL A 243 1.46 -1.07 6.26
CA VAL A 243 0.32 -2.00 6.30
C VAL A 243 0.51 -3.02 7.41
N PHE A 244 1.69 -3.66 7.50
CA PHE A 244 1.97 -4.59 8.60
C PHE A 244 1.88 -3.91 9.98
N GLN A 245 2.44 -2.71 10.12
CA GLN A 245 2.36 -1.91 11.34
C GLN A 245 0.91 -1.55 11.70
N ALA A 246 0.09 -1.18 10.71
CA ALA A 246 -1.31 -0.84 10.93
C ALA A 246 -2.13 -2.05 11.38
N ILE A 247 -1.87 -3.23 10.80
CA ILE A 247 -2.53 -4.47 11.19
C ILE A 247 -2.09 -4.89 12.59
N ALA A 248 -0.78 -4.88 12.88
CA ALA A 248 -0.24 -5.19 14.22
C ALA A 248 -0.75 -4.22 15.31
N ARG A 249 -1.16 -3.01 14.93
CA ARG A 249 -1.76 -2.00 15.83
C ARG A 249 -3.29 -2.00 15.83
N HIS A 250 -3.93 -2.87 15.06
CA HIS A 250 -5.39 -2.98 14.97
C HIS A 250 -6.08 -1.71 14.45
N LEU A 251 -5.44 -1.03 13.49
CA LEU A 251 -5.95 0.22 12.90
C LEU A 251 -7.01 -0.08 11.82
N PHE A 252 -7.80 0.94 11.48
CA PHE A 252 -8.54 0.92 10.23
C PHE A 252 -7.57 1.03 9.05
N VAL A 253 -7.61 0.06 8.14
CA VAL A 253 -6.85 0.10 6.88
C VAL A 253 -7.84 0.31 5.75
N LEU A 254 -7.89 1.54 5.22
CA LEU A 254 -8.93 1.99 4.30
C LEU A 254 -8.39 2.26 2.91
N THR A 255 -9.26 2.07 1.92
CA THR A 255 -9.02 2.54 0.56
C THR A 255 -9.04 4.06 0.51
N TYR A 256 -8.30 4.64 -0.44
CA TYR A 256 -8.40 6.07 -0.75
C TYR A 256 -9.84 6.56 -1.07
N ARG A 257 -10.75 5.67 -1.48
CA ARG A 257 -12.14 6.04 -1.78
C ARG A 257 -12.88 6.62 -0.58
N TRP A 258 -12.50 6.27 0.65
CA TRP A 258 -13.05 6.88 1.87
C TRP A 258 -12.79 8.40 1.89
N ILE A 259 -11.57 8.83 1.53
CA ILE A 259 -11.20 10.25 1.46
C ILE A 259 -12.06 10.99 0.44
N ILE A 260 -12.23 10.41 -0.75
CA ILE A 260 -13.06 10.98 -1.82
C ILE A 260 -14.50 11.20 -1.34
N GLU A 261 -15.05 10.21 -0.66
CA GLU A 261 -16.45 10.25 -0.25
C GLU A 261 -16.66 11.20 0.93
N CYS A 262 -15.71 11.30 1.86
CA CYS A 262 -15.72 12.34 2.89
C CYS A 262 -15.71 13.75 2.30
N LEU A 263 -14.85 13.99 1.29
CA LEU A 263 -14.77 15.30 0.61
C LEU A 263 -16.06 15.63 -0.15
N LYS A 264 -16.65 14.65 -0.85
CA LYS A 264 -17.91 14.85 -1.59
C LYS A 264 -19.09 15.19 -0.69
N GLN A 265 -19.19 14.52 0.45
CA GLN A 265 -20.28 14.71 1.39
C GLN A 265 -20.03 15.85 2.39
N ASN A 266 -18.82 16.40 2.40
CA ASN A 266 -18.39 17.39 3.40
C ASN A 266 -18.63 16.88 4.83
N LEU A 267 -18.39 15.59 5.06
CA LEU A 267 -18.65 14.88 6.32
C LEU A 267 -17.63 13.76 6.52
N ILE A 268 -17.24 13.48 7.76
CA ILE A 268 -16.49 12.26 8.10
C ILE A 268 -17.47 11.09 8.12
N ILE A 269 -17.44 10.26 7.08
CA ILE A 269 -18.37 9.13 6.92
C ILE A 269 -17.84 7.85 7.58
N ASP A 270 -18.73 6.87 7.75
CA ASP A 270 -18.40 5.55 8.27
C ASP A 270 -17.30 4.83 7.46
N GLU A 271 -16.37 4.23 8.17
CA GLU A 271 -15.15 3.64 7.65
C GLU A 271 -15.37 2.24 7.05
N VAL A 272 -16.38 1.49 7.54
CA VAL A 272 -16.51 0.04 7.38
C VAL A 272 -16.65 -0.39 5.92
N SER A 273 -17.34 0.42 5.11
CA SER A 273 -17.57 0.12 3.68
C SER A 273 -16.33 0.33 2.81
N PHE A 274 -15.29 0.94 3.36
CA PHE A 274 -14.05 1.29 2.65
C PHE A 274 -12.83 0.54 3.19
N GLU A 275 -13.04 -0.40 4.11
CA GLU A 275 -12.00 -1.24 4.68
C GLU A 275 -11.47 -2.25 3.64
N ILE A 276 -10.15 -2.38 3.58
CA ILE A 276 -9.44 -3.31 2.68
C ILE A 276 -9.78 -4.77 3.05
N ARG A 277 -9.95 -5.61 2.03
CA ARG A 277 -10.45 -6.99 2.17
C ARG A 277 -9.38 -8.06 1.99
N GLY A 278 -8.24 -7.69 1.41
CA GLY A 278 -7.08 -8.56 1.32
C GLY A 278 -5.95 -7.93 0.52
N ASP A 279 -5.15 -8.78 -0.09
CA ASP A 279 -3.98 -8.40 -0.87
C ASP A 279 -3.70 -9.40 -2.00
N LEU A 280 -2.74 -9.08 -2.87
CA LEU A 280 -2.38 -9.96 -3.98
C LEU A 280 -1.53 -11.18 -3.54
N PRO A 281 -0.52 -11.03 -2.66
CA PRO A 281 0.31 -12.17 -2.24
C PRO A 281 -0.43 -13.31 -1.54
N PHE A 282 -1.38 -13.02 -0.65
CA PHE A 282 -1.95 -13.99 0.29
C PHE A 282 -3.46 -14.20 0.13
N GLY A 283 -4.11 -13.42 -0.75
CA GLY A 283 -5.48 -13.68 -1.18
C GLY A 283 -6.35 -12.43 -1.19
N GLU A 284 -7.27 -12.38 -2.14
CA GLU A 284 -8.08 -11.17 -2.36
C GLU A 284 -9.14 -10.94 -1.25
N TYR A 285 -9.50 -11.98 -0.50
CA TYR A 285 -10.62 -11.98 0.46
C TYR A 285 -10.31 -12.82 1.69
N HIS A 286 -9.35 -12.41 2.52
CA HIS A 286 -9.08 -13.06 3.82
C HIS A 286 -9.55 -12.21 5.01
N ASP A 287 -9.96 -10.95 4.80
CA ASP A 287 -10.48 -10.03 5.83
C ASP A 287 -9.52 -9.81 7.02
N GLY A 288 -8.22 -10.05 6.84
CA GLY A 288 -7.24 -10.08 7.93
C GLY A 288 -7.07 -8.76 8.67
N MET A 289 -7.09 -7.62 7.94
CA MET A 289 -7.08 -6.28 8.53
C MET A 289 -8.30 -6.05 9.43
N ARG A 290 -9.49 -6.46 8.95
CA ARG A 290 -10.75 -6.37 9.69
C ARG A 290 -10.75 -7.30 10.91
N ASN A 291 -10.26 -8.52 10.74
CA ASN A 291 -10.12 -9.50 11.82
C ASN A 291 -9.19 -8.98 12.92
N SER A 292 -8.07 -8.38 12.55
CA SER A 292 -7.17 -7.71 13.49
C SER A 292 -7.89 -6.63 14.31
N ARG A 293 -8.56 -5.70 13.62
CA ARG A 293 -9.25 -4.58 14.27
C ARG A 293 -10.36 -5.03 15.22
N LEU A 294 -11.13 -6.04 14.83
CA LEU A 294 -12.28 -6.55 15.59
C LEU A 294 -11.92 -7.64 16.60
N SER A 295 -10.68 -8.12 16.61
CA SER A 295 -10.28 -9.20 17.49
C SER A 295 -10.45 -8.81 18.96
N LYS A 296 -11.11 -9.69 19.73
CA LYS A 296 -11.19 -9.60 21.19
C LYS A 296 -9.81 -9.83 21.84
N HIS A 297 -8.97 -10.62 21.18
CA HIS A 297 -7.63 -10.99 21.65
C HIS A 297 -6.60 -10.42 20.68
N LYS A 298 -6.02 -9.28 21.05
CA LYS A 298 -5.02 -8.53 20.27
C LYS A 298 -3.63 -9.20 20.22
N ASN A 299 -3.59 -10.48 20.53
CA ASN A 299 -2.42 -11.19 21.03
C ASN A 299 -1.98 -12.29 20.05
N LEU A 300 -1.79 -11.94 18.77
CA LEU A 300 -1.55 -12.93 17.69
C LEU A 300 -0.42 -13.91 18.01
N PHE A 301 0.67 -13.43 18.63
CA PHE A 301 1.87 -14.20 18.95
C PHE A 301 2.11 -14.37 20.46
N GLN A 302 1.09 -14.24 21.31
CA GLN A 302 1.25 -14.29 22.78
C GLN A 302 1.94 -15.54 23.32
N TYR A 303 1.84 -16.67 22.61
CA TYR A 303 2.48 -17.94 22.99
C TYR A 303 3.65 -18.31 22.07
N CYS A 304 4.26 -17.32 21.42
CA CYS A 304 5.37 -17.54 20.50
C CYS A 304 6.62 -16.81 20.99
N GLN A 305 7.72 -17.55 21.04
CA GLN A 305 9.07 -17.04 21.29
C GLN A 305 9.87 -17.12 19.99
N PHE A 306 10.54 -16.02 19.63
CA PHE A 306 11.25 -15.88 18.37
C PHE A 306 12.72 -15.60 18.59
N PHE A 307 13.59 -16.33 17.92
CA PHE A 307 14.96 -15.92 17.69
C PHE A 307 15.13 -15.53 16.22
N ILE A 308 15.53 -14.30 15.95
CA ILE A 308 15.69 -13.82 14.56
C ILE A 308 17.14 -14.02 14.14
N LEU A 309 17.36 -15.01 13.28
CA LEU A 309 18.67 -15.36 12.74
C LEU A 309 18.94 -14.70 11.39
N CYS A 310 17.91 -14.44 10.59
CA CYS A 310 18.02 -13.67 9.35
C CYS A 310 18.34 -12.18 9.60
N GLU A 311 18.84 -11.50 8.57
CA GLU A 311 19.08 -10.05 8.58
C GLU A 311 17.79 -9.23 8.35
N GLY A 312 16.70 -9.90 7.94
CA GLY A 312 15.43 -9.27 7.64
C GLY A 312 14.55 -10.13 6.72
N CYS A 313 13.64 -9.48 5.98
CA CYS A 313 12.86 -10.10 4.92
C CYS A 313 13.18 -9.44 3.58
N GLN A 314 13.88 -10.18 2.71
CA GLN A 314 14.13 -9.83 1.30
C GLN A 314 14.59 -8.38 1.05
N GLU A 315 15.55 -7.88 1.84
CA GLU A 315 16.17 -6.54 1.72
C GLU A 315 15.22 -5.33 1.93
N LYS A 316 13.91 -5.55 2.16
CA LYS A 316 12.89 -4.48 2.30
C LYS A 316 12.38 -4.28 3.72
N MET A 317 12.60 -5.25 4.60
CA MET A 317 12.29 -5.14 6.02
C MET A 317 13.49 -5.60 6.82
N SER A 318 14.01 -4.72 7.67
CA SER A 318 15.14 -5.00 8.53
C SER A 318 14.77 -5.93 9.69
N LYS A 319 15.78 -6.59 10.27
CA LYS A 319 15.66 -7.38 11.51
C LYS A 319 14.96 -6.63 12.65
N THR A 320 15.25 -5.33 12.80
CA THR A 320 14.68 -4.50 13.87
C THR A 320 13.20 -4.21 13.63
N GLU A 321 12.79 -3.96 12.39
CA GLU A 321 11.38 -3.78 12.02
C GLU A 321 10.59 -5.07 12.20
N LEU A 322 11.16 -6.21 11.79
CA LEU A 322 10.55 -7.53 11.98
C LEU A 322 10.37 -7.83 13.47
N ALA A 323 11.38 -7.59 14.30
CA ALA A 323 11.30 -7.73 15.75
C ALA A 323 10.21 -6.82 16.36
N SER A 324 10.11 -5.59 15.87
CA SER A 324 9.10 -4.63 16.29
C SER A 324 7.68 -5.11 15.97
N LEU A 325 7.44 -5.64 14.77
CA LEU A 325 6.14 -6.21 14.38
C LEU A 325 5.75 -7.41 15.24
N ILE A 326 6.70 -8.33 15.49
CA ILE A 326 6.49 -9.49 16.36
C ILE A 326 6.09 -9.02 17.76
N THR A 327 6.81 -8.03 18.30
CA THR A 327 6.54 -7.48 19.63
C THR A 327 5.19 -6.78 19.71
N LEU A 328 4.80 -6.02 18.67
CA LEU A 328 3.48 -5.39 18.59
C LEU A 328 2.34 -6.42 18.60
N CYS A 329 2.60 -7.61 18.07
CA CYS A 329 1.68 -8.74 18.08
C CYS A 329 1.84 -9.65 19.31
N ASN A 330 2.51 -9.19 20.38
CA ASN A 330 2.76 -9.89 21.64
C ASN A 330 3.69 -11.11 21.57
N GLY A 331 4.52 -11.23 20.53
CA GLY A 331 5.58 -12.23 20.47
C GLY A 331 6.78 -11.86 21.35
N THR A 332 7.45 -12.86 21.90
CA THR A 332 8.65 -12.67 22.73
C THR A 332 9.91 -12.83 21.89
N ILE A 333 10.82 -11.86 21.88
CA ILE A 333 12.12 -11.98 21.21
C ILE A 333 13.17 -12.56 22.17
N LEU A 334 13.85 -13.61 21.73
CA LEU A 334 14.97 -14.25 22.41
C LEU A 334 16.30 -13.64 21.96
N ASN A 335 17.22 -13.46 22.90
CA ASN A 335 18.55 -12.90 22.63
C ASN A 335 19.60 -13.97 22.33
N THR A 336 19.28 -15.24 22.58
CA THR A 336 20.17 -16.40 22.42
C THR A 336 19.47 -17.48 21.62
N LEU A 337 20.22 -18.16 20.75
CA LEU A 337 19.69 -19.26 19.94
C LEU A 337 19.14 -20.37 20.86
N PRO A 338 17.83 -20.69 20.79
CA PRO A 338 17.26 -21.75 21.60
C PRO A 338 17.67 -23.15 21.09
N THR A 339 17.92 -24.06 22.03
CA THR A 339 18.22 -25.48 21.75
C THR A 339 17.11 -26.44 22.18
N THR A 340 16.17 -25.95 22.97
CA THR A 340 15.03 -26.68 23.52
C THR A 340 13.82 -25.75 23.59
N THR A 341 12.64 -26.35 23.64
CA THR A 341 11.38 -25.65 23.93
C THR A 341 11.19 -25.50 25.45
N PRO A 342 10.44 -24.48 25.92
CA PRO A 342 10.01 -24.40 27.31
C PRO A 342 9.24 -25.65 27.76
N ASN A 343 9.24 -25.94 29.05
CA ASN A 343 8.47 -27.05 29.63
C ASN A 343 6.95 -26.93 29.38
N ASP A 344 6.48 -25.70 29.14
CA ASP A 344 5.09 -25.44 28.77
C ASP A 344 4.89 -25.72 27.28
N SER A 345 4.20 -26.82 26.97
CA SER A 345 3.91 -27.25 25.61
C SER A 345 3.01 -26.29 24.83
N SER A 346 2.41 -25.28 25.48
CA SER A 346 1.64 -24.23 24.81
C SER A 346 2.52 -23.18 24.14
N ILE A 347 3.80 -23.10 24.50
CA ILE A 347 4.73 -22.10 23.97
C ILE A 347 5.45 -22.64 22.74
N LEU A 348 5.28 -21.95 21.61
CA LEU A 348 6.00 -22.24 20.38
C LEU A 348 7.35 -21.52 20.38
N THR A 349 8.43 -22.27 20.21
CA THR A 349 9.77 -21.71 19.99
C THR A 349 10.09 -21.73 18.49
N ILE A 350 10.37 -20.54 17.96
CA ILE A 350 10.51 -20.27 16.54
C ILE A 350 11.86 -19.60 16.29
N VAL A 351 12.60 -20.09 15.30
CA VAL A 351 13.82 -19.48 14.77
C VAL A 351 13.52 -19.00 13.36
N LEU A 352 13.62 -17.70 13.12
CA LEU A 352 13.44 -17.11 11.79
C LEU A 352 14.78 -17.09 11.06
N CYS A 353 14.87 -17.81 9.94
CA CYS A 353 16.09 -17.93 9.15
C CYS A 353 15.80 -17.87 7.65
N ASP A 354 16.76 -17.37 6.88
CA ASP A 354 16.70 -17.40 5.42
C ASP A 354 17.04 -18.81 4.90
N LYS A 355 16.57 -19.14 3.69
CA LYS A 355 16.83 -20.43 3.00
C LYS A 355 18.30 -20.81 2.90
N ILE A 356 19.18 -19.82 2.99
CA ILE A 356 20.63 -19.97 2.90
C ILE A 356 21.17 -19.93 4.32
N PHE A 357 21.01 -21.03 5.04
CA PHE A 357 21.81 -21.26 6.24
C PHE A 357 23.00 -22.14 5.86
N PRO A 358 24.18 -21.57 5.55
CA PRO A 358 25.35 -22.40 5.35
C PRO A 358 25.78 -22.89 6.74
N PHE A 359 25.51 -24.15 7.04
CA PHE A 359 26.18 -24.82 8.15
C PHE A 359 27.67 -24.84 7.83
N ASN A 360 28.40 -23.86 8.38
CA ASN A 360 29.83 -23.69 8.10
C ASN A 360 30.68 -24.70 8.89
N SER A 361 30.05 -25.48 9.78
CA SER A 361 30.66 -26.57 10.52
C SER A 361 29.67 -27.70 10.82
N LEU A 362 30.21 -28.91 11.02
CA LEU A 362 29.46 -30.11 11.44
C LEU A 362 28.72 -29.87 12.78
N ASP A 363 29.31 -29.09 13.68
CA ASP A 363 28.72 -28.76 14.99
C ASP A 363 27.43 -27.93 14.84
N GLN A 364 27.37 -27.01 13.87
CA GLN A 364 26.18 -26.19 13.63
C GLN A 364 25.03 -27.02 13.06
N GLN A 365 25.34 -27.98 12.20
CA GLN A 365 24.36 -28.91 11.65
C GLN A 365 23.80 -29.82 12.75
N GLN A 366 24.66 -30.39 13.59
CA GLN A 366 24.24 -31.24 14.70
C GLN A 366 23.39 -30.46 15.72
N LEU A 367 23.75 -29.20 16.00
CA LEU A 367 22.96 -28.32 16.86
C LEU A 367 21.55 -28.10 16.28
N PHE A 368 21.46 -27.80 14.99
CA PHE A 368 20.19 -27.61 14.30
C PHE A 368 19.30 -28.86 14.35
N GLU A 369 19.85 -30.04 14.02
CA GLU A 369 19.12 -31.31 14.06
C GLU A 369 18.63 -31.65 15.48
N THR A 370 19.48 -31.37 16.48
CA THR A 370 19.14 -31.56 17.90
C THR A 370 18.03 -30.60 18.33
N SER A 371 18.13 -29.31 18.00
CA SER A 371 17.11 -28.31 18.32
C SER A 371 15.76 -28.65 17.70
N ARG A 372 15.75 -29.10 16.44
CA ARG A 372 14.53 -29.53 15.74
C ARG A 372 13.89 -30.75 16.42
N SER A 373 14.72 -31.72 16.84
CA SER A 373 14.25 -32.89 17.60
C SER A 373 13.67 -32.52 18.97
N ASN A 374 14.09 -31.37 19.53
CA ASN A 374 13.55 -30.82 20.78
C ASN A 374 12.36 -29.86 20.57
N GLY A 375 11.79 -29.79 19.35
CA GLY A 375 10.59 -29.01 19.04
C GLY A 375 10.81 -27.55 18.66
N VAL A 376 12.06 -27.12 18.41
CA VAL A 376 12.34 -25.77 17.88
C VAL A 376 12.02 -25.72 16.38
N ASN A 377 11.19 -24.75 15.98
CA ASN A 377 10.72 -24.61 14.61
C ASN A 377 11.58 -23.61 13.84
N TYR A 378 12.22 -24.04 12.76
CA TYR A 378 13.01 -23.16 11.89
C TYR A 378 12.19 -22.82 10.65
N ILE A 379 11.81 -21.55 10.52
CA ILE A 379 10.86 -21.11 9.50
C ILE A 379 11.32 -19.82 8.82
N SER A 380 10.88 -19.63 7.58
CA SER A 380 11.09 -18.41 6.81
C SER A 380 10.38 -17.19 7.45
N PRO A 381 10.95 -15.97 7.40
CA PRO A 381 10.31 -14.77 7.96
C PRO A 381 8.94 -14.43 7.33
N GLU A 382 8.66 -14.91 6.11
CA GLU A 382 7.37 -14.78 5.44
C GLU A 382 6.20 -15.37 6.25
N TRP A 383 6.45 -16.39 7.09
CA TRP A 383 5.42 -16.93 7.99
C TRP A 383 4.87 -15.86 8.94
N VAL A 384 5.75 -15.01 9.47
CA VAL A 384 5.35 -13.90 10.36
C VAL A 384 4.50 -12.90 9.58
N LEU A 385 4.93 -12.55 8.37
CA LEU A 385 4.24 -11.56 7.54
C LEU A 385 2.84 -12.04 7.15
N GLU A 386 2.70 -13.27 6.66
CA GLU A 386 1.39 -13.81 6.31
C GLU A 386 0.50 -13.97 7.54
N SER A 387 1.07 -14.41 8.67
CA SER A 387 0.31 -14.53 9.92
C SER A 387 -0.25 -13.19 10.40
N ILE A 388 0.54 -12.11 10.29
CA ILE A 388 0.09 -10.75 10.62
C ILE A 388 -1.01 -10.31 9.66
N VAL A 389 -0.79 -10.44 8.35
CA VAL A 389 -1.69 -9.89 7.33
C VAL A 389 -3.05 -10.57 7.32
N GLN A 390 -3.09 -11.89 7.48
CA GLN A 390 -4.34 -12.63 7.64
C GLN A 390 -4.88 -12.58 9.08
N PHE A 391 -4.08 -12.05 10.02
CA PHE A 391 -4.33 -12.04 11.45
C PHE A 391 -4.71 -13.42 12.00
N SER A 392 -3.96 -14.43 11.58
CA SER A 392 -4.14 -15.83 11.95
C SER A 392 -2.79 -16.55 11.83
N LEU A 393 -2.46 -17.40 12.80
CA LEU A 393 -1.24 -18.21 12.74
C LEU A 393 -1.30 -19.17 11.55
N GLN A 394 -0.27 -19.14 10.71
CA GLN A 394 -0.17 -20.00 9.54
C GLN A 394 0.44 -21.37 9.88
N PRO A 395 0.17 -22.43 9.11
CA PRO A 395 0.79 -23.74 9.32
C PRO A 395 2.29 -23.70 8.96
N PHE A 396 3.15 -24.25 9.82
CA PHE A 396 4.61 -24.23 9.61
C PHE A 396 5.06 -24.98 8.36
N ASP A 397 4.40 -26.08 7.97
CA ASP A 397 4.81 -26.96 6.86
C ASP A 397 5.08 -26.23 5.52
N THR A 398 4.45 -25.07 5.32
CA THR A 398 4.61 -24.26 4.10
C THR A 398 5.86 -23.37 4.12
N TYR A 399 6.43 -23.13 5.30
CA TYR A 399 7.54 -22.19 5.55
C TYR A 399 8.72 -22.85 6.27
N GLU A 400 8.59 -24.13 6.64
CA GLU A 400 9.72 -24.92 7.11
C GLU A 400 10.78 -24.98 6.01
N GLU A 401 11.98 -24.51 6.34
CA GLU A 401 13.12 -24.66 5.46
C GLU A 401 13.63 -26.11 5.50
N LYS A 402 13.75 -26.71 4.31
CA LYS A 402 14.38 -28.02 4.12
C LYS A 402 15.84 -27.78 3.81
N PHE A 403 16.68 -27.86 4.84
CA PHE A 403 18.12 -27.80 4.72
C PHE A 403 18.70 -29.12 4.24
#